data_AF-A0A920QPN9-F1
#
_entry.id   AF-A0A920QPN9-F1
#
_cell.length_a   1.000
_cell.length_b   1.000
_cell.length_c   1.000
_cell.angle_alpha   90.00
_cell.angle_beta   90.00
_cell.angle_gamma   90.00
#
_symmetry.space_group_name_H-M   'P 1'
#
loop_
_entity.id
_entity.type
_entity.pdbx_description
1 polymer ?
#
loop_
_entity_poly.entity_id
_entity_poly.type
_entity_poly.pdbx_seq_one_letter_code
_entity_poly.pdbx_strand_id
1 'polypeptide(L)'
;MSNINIHYDSDLSINLDINQCITNIFKILNLNPCTQINILFINNEKITKLNSEFRGISEPTDILSFSPDFSVLITEGKRSQFQKK
;
A
#
# COMPACT_ATOMS: atom_id res chain seq x y z
N MET A 1 -4.73 -12.36 -11.52
CA MET A 1 -5.32 -12.46 -10.18
C MET A 1 -4.62 -11.42 -9.36
N SER A 2 -5.37 -10.50 -8.76
CA SER A 2 -4.77 -9.46 -7.93
C SER A 2 -4.18 -10.11 -6.68
N ASN A 3 -2.97 -9.71 -6.28
CA ASN A 3 -2.31 -10.31 -5.13
C ASN A 3 -2.65 -9.50 -3.88
N ILE A 4 -3.43 -10.10 -2.99
CA ILE A 4 -3.84 -9.53 -1.71
C ILE A 4 -3.05 -10.27 -0.62
N ASN A 5 -2.16 -9.56 0.07
CA ASN A 5 -1.40 -10.12 1.18
C ASN A 5 -1.85 -9.45 2.48
N ILE A 6 -2.30 -10.26 3.43
CA ILE A 6 -2.79 -9.78 4.73
C ILE A 6 -1.94 -10.40 5.82
N HIS A 7 -1.36 -9.55 6.67
CA HIS A 7 -0.54 -9.95 7.80
C HIS A 7 -1.10 -9.38 9.10
N TYR A 8 -1.01 -10.17 10.16
CA TYR A 8 -1.38 -9.78 11.52
C TYR A 8 -0.12 -9.84 12.38
N ASP A 9 0.23 -8.73 13.02
CA ASP A 9 1.42 -8.62 13.88
C ASP A 9 1.13 -9.00 15.35
N SER A 10 -0.13 -9.28 15.66
CA SER A 10 -0.62 -9.64 16.99
C SER A 10 -1.80 -10.60 16.87
N ASP A 11 -2.27 -11.15 17.98
CA ASP A 11 -3.45 -12.04 18.07
C ASP A 11 -4.78 -11.29 17.82
N LEU A 12 -4.78 -10.35 16.88
CA LEU A 12 -5.92 -9.54 16.50
C LEU A 12 -6.86 -10.39 15.65
N SER A 13 -7.97 -10.85 16.24
CA SER A 13 -9.02 -11.55 15.50
C SER A 13 -10.03 -10.56 14.95
N ILE A 14 -10.08 -10.38 13.62
CA ILE A 14 -11.11 -9.59 12.95
C ILE A 14 -12.15 -10.53 12.35
N ASN A 15 -13.41 -10.40 12.76
CA ASN A 15 -14.52 -11.18 12.21
C ASN A 15 -15.07 -10.50 10.93
N LEU A 16 -14.22 -10.37 9.92
CA LEU A 16 -14.57 -9.82 8.62
C LEU A 16 -13.79 -10.53 7.51
N ASP A 17 -14.46 -10.87 6.41
CA ASP A 17 -13.77 -11.41 5.23
C ASP A 17 -13.10 -10.28 4.43
N ILE A 18 -11.91 -9.91 4.89
CA ILE A 18 -11.14 -8.81 4.32
C ILE A 18 -10.74 -9.10 2.86
N ASN A 19 -10.45 -10.37 2.53
CA ASN A 19 -10.12 -10.77 1.16
C ASN A 19 -11.29 -10.52 0.20
N GLN A 20 -12.50 -10.89 0.61
CA GLN A 20 -13.70 -10.65 -0.19
C GLN A 20 -13.98 -9.14 -0.35
N CYS A 21 -13.84 -8.36 0.72
CA CYS A 21 -13.99 -6.91 0.68
C CYS A 21 -13.04 -6.27 -0.35
N ILE A 22 -11.74 -6.58 -0.27
CA ILE A 22 -10.73 -6.01 -1.19
C ILE A 22 -10.99 -6.47 -2.63
N THR A 23 -11.32 -7.74 -2.83
CA THR A 23 -11.64 -8.28 -4.15
C THR A 23 -12.83 -7.54 -4.78
N ASN A 24 -13.86 -7.24 -3.99
CA ASN A 24 -15.00 -6.46 -4.45
C ASN A 24 -14.61 -5.02 -4.79
N ILE A 25 -13.78 -4.38 -3.95
CA ILE A 25 -13.27 -3.04 -4.20
C ILE A 25 -12.47 -3.00 -5.52
N PHE A 26 -11.60 -3.98 -5.77
CA PHE A 26 -10.82 -4.07 -7.01
C PHE A 26 -11.71 -4.18 -8.25
N LYS A 27 -12.81 -4.94 -8.17
CA LYS A 27 -13.79 -5.06 -9.25
C LYS A 27 -14.54 -3.74 -9.48
N ILE A 28 -15.00 -3.09 -8.41
CA ILE A 28 -15.74 -1.82 -8.49
C ILE A 28 -14.87 -0.71 -9.08
N LEU A 29 -13.60 -0.65 -8.68
CA LEU A 29 -12.63 0.34 -9.17
C LEU A 29 -12.02 -0.05 -10.53
N ASN A 30 -12.37 -1.21 -11.08
CA ASN A 30 -11.85 -1.75 -12.33
C ASN A 30 -10.30 -1.73 -12.41
N LEU A 31 -9.64 -2.15 -11.33
CA LEU A 31 -8.18 -2.11 -11.23
C LEU A 31 -7.53 -3.18 -12.11
N ASN A 32 -6.27 -2.95 -12.46
CA ASN A 32 -5.47 -3.91 -13.20
C ASN A 32 -5.41 -5.27 -12.45
N PRO A 33 -5.61 -6.42 -13.12
CA PRO A 33 -5.48 -7.74 -12.50
C PRO A 33 -4.11 -8.05 -11.89
N CYS A 34 -3.08 -7.28 -12.22
CA CYS A 34 -1.73 -7.36 -11.67
C CYS A 34 -1.51 -6.43 -10.46
N THR A 35 -2.53 -5.64 -10.07
CA THR A 35 -2.45 -4.80 -8.87
C THR A 35 -2.24 -5.66 -7.63
N GLN A 36 -1.35 -5.19 -6.75
CA GLN A 36 -1.04 -5.85 -5.49
C GLN A 36 -1.33 -4.89 -4.34
N ILE A 37 -1.80 -5.43 -3.23
CA ILE A 37 -1.96 -4.68 -1.97
C ILE A 37 -1.47 -5.52 -0.81
N ASN A 38 -0.76 -4.86 0.10
CA ASN A 38 -0.31 -5.44 1.35
C ASN A 38 -1.00 -4.71 2.49
N ILE A 39 -1.67 -5.46 3.37
CA ILE A 39 -2.32 -4.92 4.56
C ILE A 39 -1.68 -5.56 5.78
N LEU A 40 -1.26 -4.71 6.70
CA LEU A 40 -0.66 -5.11 7.96
C LEU A 40 -1.53 -4.60 9.11
N PHE A 41 -2.10 -5.52 9.88
CA PHE A 41 -2.81 -5.21 11.12
C PHE A 41 -1.83 -5.17 12.29
N ILE A 42 -1.82 -4.03 12.99
CA ILE A 42 -0.90 -3.73 14.09
C ILE A 42 -1.65 -3.07 15.25
N ASN A 43 -1.01 -3.02 16.41
CA ASN A 43 -1.53 -2.37 17.60
C ASN A 43 -1.21 -0.86 17.63
N ASN A 44 -1.80 -0.16 18.62
CA ASN A 44 -1.61 1.28 18.82
C ASN A 44 -0.16 1.68 19.08
N GLU A 45 0.62 0.86 19.79
CA GLU A 45 2.03 1.17 20.05
C GLU A 45 2.85 1.19 18.77
N LYS A 46 2.66 0.19 17.89
CA LYS A 46 3.40 0.08 16.64
C LYS A 46 2.95 1.13 15.63
N ILE A 47 1.65 1.42 15.51
CA ILE A 47 1.19 2.47 14.59
C ILE A 47 1.61 3.87 15.03
N THR A 48 1.71 4.14 16.34
CA THR A 48 2.23 5.42 16.85
C THR A 48 3.71 5.60 16.46
N LYS A 49 4.53 4.55 16.59
CA LYS A 49 5.94 4.57 16.16
C LYS A 49 6.06 4.85 14.66
N LEU A 50 5.29 4.15 13.83
CA LEU A 50 5.30 4.35 12.38
C LEU A 50 4.79 5.74 11.98
N ASN A 51 3.74 6.25 12.64
CA ASN A 51 3.22 7.59 12.36
C ASN A 51 4.25 8.67 12.70
N SER A 52 5.00 8.48 13.79
CA SER A 52 6.11 9.36 14.14
C SER A 52 7.26 9.26 13.13
N GLU A 53 7.60 8.05 12.68
CA GLU A 53 8.71 7.81 11.75
C GLU A 53 8.44 8.38 10.35
N PHE A 54 7.24 8.15 9.81
CA PHE A 54 6.92 8.48 8.42
C PHE A 54 6.18 9.82 8.25
N ARG A 55 5.49 10.31 9.28
CA ARG A 55 4.76 11.60 9.24
C ARG A 55 5.26 12.63 10.26
N GLY A 56 6.11 12.25 11.22
CA GLY A 56 6.56 13.15 12.30
C GLY A 56 5.49 13.40 13.38
N ILE A 57 4.44 12.57 13.44
CA ILE A 57 3.31 12.73 14.37
C ILE A 57 3.36 11.63 15.43
N SER A 58 3.62 12.01 16.68
CA SER A 58 3.74 11.07 17.82
C SER A 58 2.38 10.75 18.48
N GLU A 59 1.37 10.46 17.66
CA GLU A 59 0.03 10.05 18.11
C GLU A 59 -0.45 8.85 17.29
N PRO A 60 -1.30 7.97 17.84
CA PRO A 60 -1.88 6.87 17.09
C PRO A 60 -2.80 7.39 15.97
N THR A 61 -2.95 6.61 14.92
CA THR A 61 -3.87 6.87 13.80
C THR A 61 -4.53 5.57 13.39
N ASP A 62 -5.73 5.62 12.82
CA ASP A 62 -6.46 4.44 12.38
C ASP A 62 -5.80 3.78 11.17
N ILE A 63 -5.13 4.57 10.30
CA ILE A 63 -4.54 4.07 9.06
C ILE A 63 -3.28 4.82 8.63
N LEU A 64 -2.33 4.04 8.12
CA LEU A 64 -1.11 4.51 7.48
C LEU A 64 -1.00 3.86 6.09
N SER A 65 -1.04 4.66 5.03
CA SER A 65 -0.98 4.19 3.64
C SER A 65 0.34 4.55 2.99
N PHE A 66 0.99 3.58 2.34
CA PHE A 66 2.20 3.77 1.57
C PHE A 66 1.93 3.52 0.10
N SER A 67 2.23 4.51 -0.74
CA SER A 67 2.23 4.35 -2.18
C SER A 67 3.61 3.81 -2.62
N PRO A 68 3.68 2.91 -3.61
CA PRO A 68 4.96 2.57 -4.21
C PRO A 68 5.61 3.82 -4.80
N ASP A 69 6.89 4.03 -4.52
CA ASP A 69 7.68 5.07 -5.18
C ASP A 69 7.92 4.65 -6.63
N PHE A 70 7.12 5.18 -7.55
CA PHE A 70 7.30 4.98 -9.00
C PHE A 70 8.40 5.88 -9.59
N SER A 71 9.09 6.67 -8.76
CA SER A 71 10.16 7.59 -9.16
C SER A 71 11.37 6.89 -9.80
N VAL A 72 11.52 5.58 -9.60
CA VAL A 72 12.64 4.78 -10.14
C VAL A 72 12.37 4.24 -11.56
N LEU A 73 11.16 4.33 -12.10
CA LEU A 73 10.85 3.79 -13.44
C LEU A 73 11.21 4.73 -14.61
N ILE A 74 11.76 5.92 -14.33
CA ILE A 74 12.22 6.87 -15.36
C ILE A 74 13.76 6.85 -15.51
N THR A 75 14.42 5.69 -15.49
CA THR A 75 15.88 5.64 -15.76
C THR A 75 16.35 4.63 -16.81
N GLU A 76 15.49 3.81 -17.41
CA GLU A 76 15.92 2.86 -18.46
C GLU A 76 15.13 2.94 -19.77
N GLY A 77 14.45 4.06 -20.03
CA GLY A 77 13.38 4.07 -21.02
C GLY A 77 13.46 5.01 -22.22
N LYS A 78 14.33 6.04 -22.31
CA LYS A 78 14.38 6.94 -23.50
C LYS A 78 15.76 7.56 -23.73
N ARG A 79 16.66 6.80 -24.36
CA ARG A 79 17.60 7.40 -25.34
C ARG A 79 16.90 7.40 -26.70
N SER A 80 16.25 8.51 -27.03
CA SER A 80 16.10 8.91 -28.43
C SER A 80 15.99 10.43 -28.52
N GLN A 81 16.64 10.94 -29.54
CA GLN A 81 17.24 12.27 -29.60
C GLN A 81 16.19 13.40 -29.62
N PHE A 82 16.37 14.40 -28.75
CA PHE A 82 15.99 15.77 -29.11
C PHE A 82 17.24 16.45 -29.65
N GLN A 83 17.40 16.42 -30.97
CA GLN A 83 18.28 17.37 -31.64
C GLN A 83 17.65 18.75 -31.52
N LYS A 84 18.41 19.68 -30.95
CA LYS A 84 18.16 21.11 -31.09
C LYS A 84 18.07 21.45 -32.58
N LYS A 85 16.99 22.09 -32.99
CA LYS A 85 17.02 23.05 -34.08
C LYS A 85 16.07 24.19 -33.77
#